data_AF-A0A6L3EWN4-F1
#
_entry.id   AF-A0A6L3EWN4-F1
#
_cell.length_a   1.000
_cell.length_b   1.000
_cell.length_c   1.000
_cell.angle_alpha   90.00
_cell.angle_beta   90.00
_cell.angle_gamma   90.00
#
_symmetry.space_group_name_H-M   'P 1'
#
loop_
_entity.id
_entity.type
_entity.pdbx_description
1 polymer ?
#
loop_
_entity_poly.entity_id
_entity_poly.type
_entity_poly.pdbx_seq_one_letter_code
_entity_poly.pdbx_strand_id
1 'polypeptide(L)'
;MAVNKKGMRKVNFKGRQYLWTLQDQQRKMPQEGGFVEPVKERWLRIIDSKKQFIVQYRIPNTGDESALLKIEGPTFPRQQGVKTIQVPRWKHDSKRYPTADFVRRLIQWCMDEE
;
A
#
# COMPACT_ATOMS: atom_id res chain seq x y z
N MET A 1 13.46 9.99 -14.09
CA MET A 1 12.47 10.05 -12.98
C MET A 1 13.20 10.41 -11.70
N ALA A 2 13.02 11.62 -11.17
CA ALA A 2 13.76 12.09 -9.99
C ALA A 2 13.26 11.38 -8.72
N VAL A 3 14.05 10.42 -8.23
CA VAL A 3 13.87 9.75 -6.94
C VAL A 3 14.47 10.66 -5.87
N ASN A 4 13.65 11.32 -5.06
CA ASN A 4 14.16 12.16 -3.97
C ASN A 4 14.42 11.32 -2.71
N LYS A 5 15.47 11.69 -1.97
CA LYS A 5 16.16 11.19 -0.74
C LYS A 5 15.76 9.89 0.02
N LYS A 6 14.73 9.11 -0.32
CA LYS A 6 14.35 7.85 0.37
C LYS A 6 13.65 6.80 -0.54
N GLY A 7 13.94 6.77 -1.84
CA GLY A 7 13.25 5.86 -2.76
C GLY A 7 11.79 6.25 -3.07
N MET A 8 11.35 7.43 -2.63
CA MET A 8 10.02 7.97 -2.90
C MET A 8 9.88 8.37 -4.37
N ARG A 9 8.80 7.90 -4.99
CA ARG A 9 8.42 8.19 -6.37
C ARG A 9 7.18 9.08 -6.38
N LYS A 10 7.10 9.95 -7.37
CA LYS A 10 5.95 10.85 -7.58
C LYS A 10 4.98 10.23 -8.57
N VAL A 11 3.68 10.46 -8.36
CA VAL A 11 2.63 10.13 -9.31
C VAL A 11 1.56 11.21 -9.27
N ASN A 12 1.12 11.65 -10.44
CA ASN A 12 0.00 12.57 -10.57
C ASN A 12 -1.28 11.77 -10.86
N PHE A 13 -2.37 12.13 -10.18
CA PHE A 13 -3.71 11.56 -10.37
C PHE A 13 -4.76 12.66 -10.19
N LYS A 14 -5.66 12.82 -11.18
CA LYS A 14 -6.72 13.86 -11.21
C LYS A 14 -6.23 15.27 -10.78
N GLY A 15 -5.09 15.72 -11.32
CA GLY A 15 -4.50 17.03 -11.00
C GLY A 15 -3.86 17.15 -9.60
N ARG A 16 -3.87 16.09 -8.79
CA ARG A 16 -3.22 16.04 -7.47
C ARG A 16 -1.93 15.22 -7.53
N GLN A 17 -0.89 15.69 -6.82
CA GLN A 17 0.39 14.99 -6.72
C GLN A 17 0.44 14.12 -5.46
N TYR A 18 0.73 12.84 -5.68
CA TYR A 18 0.94 11.83 -4.65
C TYR A 18 2.40 11.35 -4.68
N LEU A 19 2.89 10.98 -3.51
CA LEU A 19 4.18 10.36 -3.29
C LEU A 19 3.95 8.92 -2.87
N TRP A 20 4.74 8.00 -3.40
CA TRP A 20 4.65 6.60 -3.01
C TRP A 20 6.04 6.00 -2.80
N THR A 21 6.12 5.02 -1.93
CA THR A 21 7.35 4.29 -1.63
C THR A 21 7.05 2.84 -1.28
N LEU A 22 7.97 1.96 -1.61
CA LEU A 22 7.91 0.56 -1.21
C LEU A 22 8.76 0.38 0.05
N GLN A 23 8.18 -0.27 1.06
CA GLN A 23 8.83 -0.57 2.33
C GLN A 23 8.83 -2.08 2.52
N ASP A 24 10.02 -2.66 2.67
CA ASP A 24 10.16 -4.03 3.11
C ASP A 24 10.11 -4.06 4.65
N GLN A 25 9.12 -4.74 5.21
CA GLN A 25 9.00 -5.00 6.64
C GLN A 25 9.20 -6.49 6.89
N GLN A 26 10.00 -6.81 7.91
CA GLN A 26 10.09 -8.18 8.40
C GLN A 26 9.20 -8.29 9.62
N ARG A 27 8.08 -9.00 9.50
CA ARG A 27 7.23 -9.28 10.64
C ARG A 27 7.68 -10.60 11.26
N LYS A 28 8.27 -10.52 12.45
CA LYS A 28 8.44 -11.69 13.31
C LYS A 28 7.07 -12.00 13.92
N MET A 29 6.43 -13.09 13.52
CA MET A 29 5.23 -13.56 14.22
C MET A 29 5.68 -14.26 15.52
N PRO A 30 5.24 -13.82 16.70
CA PRO A 30 5.45 -14.59 17.92
C PRO A 30 4.38 -15.67 17.97
N GLN A 31 4.79 -16.94 17.86
CA GLN A 31 3.97 -18.04 18.34
C GLN A 31 4.88 -19.03 19.06
N GLU A 32 4.46 -19.41 20.26
CA GLU A 32 5.16 -20.31 21.17
C GLU A 32 5.67 -21.57 20.43
N GLY A 33 7.01 -21.79 20.46
CA GLY A 33 7.57 -23.13 20.27
C GLY A 33 8.03 -23.58 18.88
N GLY A 34 8.10 -22.72 17.85
CA GLY A 34 8.59 -23.13 16.52
C GLY A 34 9.48 -22.10 15.81
N PHE A 35 10.56 -22.56 15.16
CA PHE A 35 11.33 -21.73 14.22
C PHE A 35 10.44 -21.37 13.03
N VAL A 36 9.82 -20.19 13.06
CA VAL A 36 9.06 -19.65 11.92
C VAL A 36 9.98 -18.78 11.09
N GLU A 37 10.07 -19.06 9.78
CA GLU A 37 10.82 -18.20 8.86
C GLU A 37 10.23 -16.77 8.87
N PRO A 38 11.08 -15.72 8.93
CA PRO A 38 10.60 -14.35 8.91
C PRO A 38 9.87 -14.07 7.58
N VAL A 39 8.56 -13.84 7.66
CA VAL A 39 7.78 -13.46 6.48
C VAL A 39 8.17 -12.03 6.09
N LYS A 40 8.79 -11.91 4.92
CA LYS A 40 9.08 -10.61 4.31
C LYS A 40 7.78 -10.05 3.77
N GLU A 41 7.29 -8.97 4.38
CA GLU A 41 6.11 -8.25 3.95
C GLU A 41 6.51 -7.00 3.19
N ARG A 42 5.91 -6.76 2.03
CA ARG A 42 6.18 -5.59 1.22
C ARG A 42 4.99 -4.65 1.30
N TRP A 43 5.21 -3.44 1.80
CA TRP A 43 4.20 -2.41 1.99
C TRP A 43 4.41 -1.25 1.03
N LEU A 44 3.45 -1.02 0.15
CA LEU A 44 3.39 0.15 -0.71
C LEU A 44 2.69 1.28 0.06
N ARG A 45 3.44 2.27 0.50
CA ARG A 45 2.91 3.47 1.15
C ARG A 45 2.66 4.56 0.11
N ILE A 46 1.46 5.15 0.13
CA ILE A 46 1.05 6.27 -0.73
C ILE A 46 0.60 7.41 0.19
N ILE A 47 1.10 8.61 -0.09
CA ILE A 47 0.82 9.83 0.66
C ILE A 47 0.60 10.99 -0.28
N ASP A 48 -0.43 11.81 -0.07
CA ASP A 48 -0.57 13.06 -0.81
C ASP A 48 0.32 14.17 -0.24
N SER A 49 0.47 15.25 -1.00
CA SER A 49 1.34 16.37 -0.62
C SER A 49 0.91 17.07 0.68
N LYS A 50 -0.40 17.09 0.99
CA LYS A 50 -0.98 17.66 2.22
C LYS A 50 -1.10 16.65 3.36
N LYS A 51 -0.66 15.40 3.17
CA LYS A 51 -0.73 14.29 4.14
C LYS A 51 -2.15 13.99 4.66
N GLN A 52 -3.18 14.36 3.91
CA GLN A 52 -4.58 14.08 4.18
C GLN A 52 -4.97 12.68 3.74
N PHE A 53 -4.35 12.18 2.68
CA PHE A 53 -4.48 10.82 2.17
C PHE A 53 -3.19 10.07 2.49
N ILE A 54 -3.28 9.09 3.39
CA ILE A 54 -2.17 8.20 3.72
C ILE A 54 -2.73 6.78 3.72
N VAL A 55 -2.26 5.96 2.79
CA VAL A 55 -2.63 4.55 2.70
C VAL A 55 -1.38 3.68 2.57
N GLN A 56 -1.42 2.49 3.14
CA GLN A 56 -0.40 1.47 3.00
C GLN A 56 -1.02 0.18 2.49
N TYR A 57 -0.58 -0.28 1.33
CA TYR A 57 -1.03 -1.52 0.73
C TYR A 57 0.02 -2.60 0.94
N ARG A 58 -0.34 -3.67 1.64
CA ARG A 58 0.47 -4.87 1.77
C ARG A 58 0.34 -5.67 0.47
N ILE A 59 1.45 -5.79 -0.24
CA ILE A 59 1.56 -6.66 -1.40
C ILE A 59 1.46 -8.11 -0.88
N PRO A 60 0.44 -8.88 -1.31
CA PRO A 60 0.23 -10.24 -0.83
C PRO A 60 1.37 -11.15 -1.27
N ASN A 61 1.76 -12.09 -0.41
CA ASN A 61 2.75 -13.11 -0.73
C ASN A 61 2.09 -14.33 -1.39
N THR A 62 2.91 -15.26 -1.86
CA THR A 62 2.42 -16.55 -2.37
C THR A 62 1.73 -17.31 -1.23
N GLY A 63 0.42 -17.53 -1.34
CA GLY A 63 -0.40 -18.17 -0.31
C GLY A 63 -1.38 -17.23 0.40
N ASP A 64 -1.22 -15.90 0.29
CA ASP A 64 -2.24 -14.97 0.81
C ASP A 64 -3.51 -14.99 -0.07
N GLU A 65 -4.68 -15.15 0.57
CA GLU A 65 -5.99 -15.13 -0.09
C GLU A 65 -6.42 -13.70 -0.47
N SER A 66 -6.04 -12.71 0.34
CA SER A 66 -6.38 -11.30 0.16
C SER A 66 -5.18 -10.37 0.41
N ALA A 67 -5.27 -9.15 -0.11
CA ALA A 67 -4.32 -8.09 0.23
C ALA A 67 -4.87 -7.23 1.37
N LEU A 68 -4.00 -6.54 2.09
CA LEU A 68 -4.39 -5.65 3.19
C LEU A 68 -4.11 -4.20 2.82
N LEU A 69 -5.09 -3.34 3.06
CA LEU A 69 -4.93 -1.90 2.92
C LEU A 69 -5.12 -1.25 4.29
N LYS A 70 -4.07 -0.61 4.80
CA LYS A 70 -4.10 0.21 6.00
C LYS A 70 -4.34 1.66 5.63
N ILE A 71 -5.25 2.32 6.31
CA ILE A 71 -5.60 3.73 6.10
C ILE A 71 -5.15 4.49 7.34
N GLU A 72 -4.30 5.50 7.13
CA GLU A 72 -3.75 6.34 8.20
C GLU A 72 -4.14 7.82 8.04
N GLY A 73 -4.58 8.23 6.84
CA GLY A 73 -4.98 9.61 6.58
C GLY A 73 -6.44 9.87 6.94
N PRO A 74 -6.81 11.13 7.26
CA PRO A 74 -8.21 11.52 7.51
C PRO A 74 -9.10 11.42 6.28
N THR A 75 -8.54 11.47 5.07
CA THR A 75 -9.30 11.41 3.81
C THR A 75 -9.30 10.00 3.26
N PHE A 76 -10.36 9.25 3.53
CA PHE A 76 -10.67 7.99 2.85
C PHE A 76 -12.19 7.91 2.65
N PRO A 77 -12.69 8.25 1.45
CA PRO A 77 -14.13 8.41 1.23
C PRO A 77 -14.90 7.09 1.35
N ARG A 78 -14.27 5.95 1.01
CA ARG A 78 -14.96 4.66 0.94
C ARG A 78 -15.42 4.11 2.30
N GLN A 79 -14.64 4.28 3.36
CA GLN A 79 -15.00 3.83 4.71
C GLN A 79 -14.42 4.77 5.78
N GLN A 80 -15.25 5.68 6.28
CA GLN A 80 -14.84 6.60 7.34
C GLN A 80 -14.56 5.84 8.65
N GLY A 81 -13.41 6.11 9.27
CA GLY A 81 -13.02 5.55 10.58
C GLY A 81 -12.38 4.16 10.55
N VAL A 82 -12.37 3.47 9.41
CA VAL A 82 -11.74 2.15 9.30
C VAL A 82 -10.24 2.28 9.08
N LYS A 83 -9.45 1.64 9.94
CA LYS A 83 -7.97 1.73 9.92
C LYS A 83 -7.32 0.68 9.02
N THR A 84 -7.99 -0.45 8.77
CA THR A 84 -7.48 -1.55 7.95
C THR A 84 -8.63 -2.26 7.27
N ILE A 85 -8.51 -2.49 5.97
CA ILE A 85 -9.48 -3.23 5.17
C ILE A 85 -8.79 -4.35 4.39
N GLN A 86 -9.51 -5.44 4.17
CA GLN A 86 -9.11 -6.47 3.22
C GLN A 86 -9.54 -6.03 1.82
N VAL A 87 -8.63 -6.16 0.85
CA VAL A 87 -8.89 -5.82 -0.54
C VAL A 87 -8.56 -7.03 -1.42
N PRO A 88 -9.24 -7.19 -2.57
CA PRO A 88 -8.94 -8.29 -3.48
C PRO A 88 -7.49 -8.23 -3.97
N ARG A 89 -6.99 -9.34 -4.50
CA ARG A 89 -5.69 -9.38 -5.17
C ARG A 89 -5.77 -8.75 -6.55
N TRP A 90 -4.75 -7.97 -6.88
CA TRP A 90 -4.64 -7.26 -8.15
C TRP A 90 -3.63 -7.98 -9.03
N LYS A 91 -3.85 -7.98 -10.35
CA LYS A 91 -2.93 -8.61 -11.33
C LYS A 91 -1.47 -8.11 -11.21
N HIS A 92 -1.26 -6.96 -10.61
CA HIS A 92 0.07 -6.37 -10.41
C HIS A 92 0.80 -6.87 -9.15
N ASP A 93 0.14 -7.62 -8.26
CA ASP A 93 0.76 -8.15 -7.03
C ASP A 93 1.86 -9.16 -7.31
N SER A 94 1.79 -9.86 -8.44
CA SER A 94 2.83 -10.79 -8.89
C SER A 94 4.13 -10.10 -9.30
N LYS A 95 4.15 -8.76 -9.44
CA LYS A 95 5.34 -8.01 -9.84
C LYS A 95 6.23 -7.71 -8.62
N ARG A 96 7.54 -7.83 -8.81
CA ARG A 96 8.53 -7.52 -7.76
C ARG A 96 8.45 -6.05 -7.31
N TYR A 97 8.18 -5.14 -8.24
CA TYR A 97 8.06 -3.71 -7.99
C TYR A 97 6.72 -3.17 -8.49
N PRO A 98 5.97 -2.42 -7.67
CA PRO A 98 4.77 -1.75 -8.11
C PRO A 98 5.11 -0.67 -9.15
N THR A 99 4.16 -0.41 -10.05
CA THR A 99 4.30 0.57 -11.13
C THR A 99 3.48 1.82 -10.83
N ALA A 100 3.80 2.94 -11.46
CA ALA A 100 3.01 4.17 -11.30
C ALA A 100 1.55 3.99 -11.74
N ASP A 101 1.27 3.15 -12.74
CA ASP A 101 -0.09 2.81 -13.17
C ASP A 101 -0.88 2.09 -12.07
N PHE A 102 -0.27 1.06 -11.46
CA PHE A 102 -0.86 0.36 -10.32
C PHE A 102 -1.18 1.32 -9.17
N VAL A 103 -0.26 2.22 -8.85
CA VAL A 103 -0.45 3.23 -7.80
C VAL A 103 -1.63 4.15 -8.14
N ARG A 104 -1.79 4.58 -9.39
CA ARG A 104 -2.94 5.39 -9.82
C ARG A 104 -4.25 4.64 -9.68
N ARG A 105 -4.30 3.37 -10.10
CA ARG A 105 -5.49 2.53 -9.94
C ARG A 105 -5.84 2.33 -8.47
N LEU A 106 -4.84 2.14 -7.60
CA LEU A 106 -5.05 2.01 -6.15
C LEU A 106 -5.59 3.31 -5.55
N ILE A 107 -5.01 4.46 -5.91
CA ILE A 107 -5.55 5.77 -5.50
C ILE A 107 -6.99 5.93 -5.99
N GLN A 108 -7.28 5.57 -7.24
CA GLN A 108 -8.62 5.62 -7.81
C GLN A 108 -9.59 4.77 -6.98
N TRP A 109 -9.26 3.51 -6.73
CA TRP A 109 -10.09 2.59 -5.93
C TRP A 109 -10.31 3.09 -4.49
N CYS A 110 -9.31 3.73 -3.88
CA CYS A 110 -9.45 4.34 -2.55
C CYS A 110 -10.31 5.61 -2.55
N MET A 111 -10.41 6.30 -3.69
CA MET A 111 -11.15 7.55 -3.86
C MET A 111 -12.56 7.34 -4.41
N ASP A 112 -12.86 6.13 -4.90
CA ASP A 112 -14.18 5.75 -5.41
C ASP A 112 -15.12 5.41 -4.24
N GLU A 113 -16.32 5.99 -4.25
CA GLU A 113 -17.34 5.89 -3.20
C GLU A 113 -18.35 4.74 -3.43
N GLU A 114 -17.99 3.71 -4.20
CA GLU A 114 -18.85 2.52 -4.38
C GLU A 114 -19.27 1.85 -3.07
#